data_AF-A0AA51DHU3-F1
#
_entry.id   AF-A0AA51DHU3-F1
#
_cell.length_a   1.000
_cell.length_b   1.000
_cell.length_c   1.000
_cell.angle_alpha   90.00
_cell.angle_beta   90.00
_cell.angle_gamma   90.00
#
_symmetry.space_group_name_H-M   'P 1'
#
loop_
_entity.id
_entity.type
_entity.pdbx_description
1 polymer ?
#
loop_
_entity_poly.entity_id
_entity_poly.type
_entity_poly.pdbx_seq_one_letter_code
_entity_poly.pdbx_strand_id
1 'polypeptide(L)' 'MKCTKCGVTLASYGNYRELKICADCGRRYVILQGKPKLISKSTFRKIKTIIDKSKNREESKEVFIL' A
#
# COMPACT_ATOMS: atom_id res chain seq x y z
N MET A 1 7.84 -11.45 -3.55
CA MET A 1 6.38 -11.74 -3.57
C MET A 1 5.89 -11.75 -5.01
N LYS A 2 5.08 -12.74 -5.41
CA LYS A 2 4.61 -12.90 -6.80
C LYS A 2 3.09 -12.68 -6.91
N CYS A 3 2.65 -12.16 -8.06
CA CYS A 3 1.25 -12.04 -8.40
C CYS A 3 0.62 -13.43 -8.55
N THR A 4 -0.54 -13.65 -7.92
CA THR A 4 -1.24 -14.94 -8.00
C THR A 4 -1.83 -15.23 -9.38
N LYS A 5 -1.92 -14.23 -10.27
CA LYS A 5 -2.38 -14.41 -11.66
C LYS A 5 -1.24 -14.76 -12.61
N CYS A 6 -0.25 -13.88 -12.69
CA CYS A 6 0.76 -13.89 -13.75
C CYS A 6 2.12 -14.40 -13.27
N GLY A 7 2.30 -14.67 -11.96
CA GLY A 7 3.60 -15.06 -11.40
C GLY A 7 4.66 -13.95 -11.34
N VAL A 8 4.40 -12.80 -11.99
CA VAL A 8 5.30 -11.64 -12.01
C VAL A 8 5.48 -11.05 -10.60
N THR A 9 6.67 -10.54 -10.31
CA THR A 9 7.00 -9.87 -9.04
C THR A 9 6.10 -8.65 -8.80
N LEU A 10 5.57 -8.55 -7.58
CA LEU A 10 4.76 -7.40 -7.18
C LEU A 10 5.65 -6.18 -6.87
N ALA A 11 5.36 -5.05 -7.49
CA ALA A 11 6.04 -3.78 -7.25
C ALA A 11 5.36 -2.99 -6.12
N SER A 12 6.12 -2.15 -5.42
CA SER A 12 5.54 -1.15 -4.49
C SER A 12 4.68 -0.16 -5.26
N TYR A 13 3.55 0.22 -4.68
CA TYR A 13 2.77 1.32 -5.23
C TYR A 13 3.34 2.63 -4.68
N GLY A 14 4.07 3.39 -5.51
CA GLY A 14 4.72 4.63 -5.08
C GLY A 14 5.55 4.45 -3.81
N ASN A 15 5.33 5.33 -2.83
CA ASN A 15 6.04 5.31 -1.53
C ASN A 15 5.33 4.48 -0.44
N TYR A 16 4.28 3.73 -0.78
CA TYR A 16 3.54 2.90 0.19
C TYR A 16 4.15 1.50 0.25
N ARG A 17 4.80 1.13 1.37
CA ARG A 17 5.46 -0.19 1.50
C ARG A 17 4.45 -1.33 1.61
N GLU A 18 3.30 -1.03 2.20
CA GLU A 18 2.20 -1.94 2.47
C GLU A 18 1.32 -2.17 1.23
N LEU A 19 1.38 -1.29 0.23
CA LEU A 19 0.58 -1.41 -0.98
C LEU A 19 1.46 -1.90 -2.14
N LYS A 20 1.03 -2.98 -2.78
CA LYS A 20 1.70 -3.55 -3.95
C LYS A 20 0.78 -3.58 -5.17
N ILE A 21 1.38 -3.49 -6.34
CA ILE A 21 0.69 -3.61 -7.63
C ILE A 21 1.45 -4.58 -8.53
N CYS A 22 0.71 -5.42 -9.26
CA CYS A 22 1.30 -6.20 -10.34
C CYS A 22 1.43 -5.29 -11.57
N ALA A 23 2.65 -5.07 -12.05
CA ALA A 23 2.91 -4.23 -13.21
C ALA A 23 2.26 -4.79 -14.50
N ASP A 24 2.08 -6.11 -14.56
CA ASP A 24 1.58 -6.82 -15.74
C ASP A 24 0.04 -6.80 -15.84
N CYS A 25 -0.67 -7.27 -14.79
CA CYS A 25 -2.13 -7.35 -14.82
C CYS A 25 -2.86 -6.26 -14.02
N GLY A 26 -2.14 -5.33 -13.38
CA GLY A 26 -2.73 -4.22 -12.63
C GLY A 26 -3.49 -4.62 -11.35
N ARG A 27 -3.40 -5.89 -10.92
CA ARG A 27 -3.98 -6.35 -9.65
C ARG A 27 -3.30 -5.67 -8.47
N ARG A 28 -4.08 -5.39 -7.44
CA ARG A 28 -3.69 -4.59 -6.27
C ARG A 28 -3.69 -5.44 -5.03
N TYR A 29 -2.66 -5.29 -4.22
CA TYR A 29 -2.45 -6.10 -3.03
C TYR A 29 -2.09 -5.20 -1.86
N VAL A 30 -2.44 -5.65 -0.65
CA VAL A 30 -1.96 -5.09 0.61
C VAL A 30 -1.10 -6.14 1.32
N ILE A 31 -0.02 -5.71 1.95
CA ILE A 31 0.83 -6.57 2.77
C ILE A 31 0.26 -6.59 4.18
N LEU A 32 -0.23 -7.76 4.60
CA LEU A 32 -0.71 -7.99 5.96
C LEU A 32 0.17 -9.08 6.57
N GLN A 33 0.81 -8.79 7.71
CA GLN A 33 1.68 -9.74 8.41
C GLN A 33 2.75 -10.36 7.49
N GLY A 34 3.36 -9.55 6.61
CA GLY A 34 4.37 -10.01 5.67
C GLY A 34 3.86 -10.85 4.49
N LYS A 35 2.54 -11.00 4.30
CA LYS A 35 1.93 -11.73 3.17
C LYS A 35 1.10 -10.81 2.26
N PRO A 36 1.15 -10.97 0.93
CA PRO A 36 0.33 -10.18 0.02
C PRO A 36 -1.11 -10.71 -0.03
N LYS A 37 -2.09 -9.86 0.30
CA LYS A 37 -3.51 -10.15 0.16
C LYS A 37 -4.09 -9.35 -1.00
N LEU A 38 -4.73 -10.03 -1.95
CA LEU A 38 -5.41 -9.39 -3.08
C LEU A 38 -6.59 -8.56 -2.56
N ILE A 39 -6.72 -7.35 -3.06
CA ILE A 39 -7.81 -6.43 -2.69
C ILE A 39 -8.41 -5.74 -3.92
N SER A 40 -9.66 -5.31 -3.77
CA SER A 40 -10.35 -4.53 -4.80
C SER A 40 -9.78 -3.11 -4.91
N LYS A 41 -10.06 -2.43 -6.03
CA LYS A 41 -9.65 -1.04 -6.27
C LYS A 41 -10.24 -0.07 -5.22
N SER A 42 -11.47 -0.31 -4.76
CA SER A 42 -12.12 0.51 -3.74
C SER A 42 -11.44 0.37 -2.38
N THR A 43 -11.16 -0.87 -1.94
CA THR A 43 -10.41 -1.13 -0.70
C THR A 43 -9.00 -0.56 -0.76
N PHE A 44 -8.33 -0.68 -1.90
CA PHE A 44 -7.01 -0.09 -2.12
C PHE A 44 -7.00 1.42 -1.91
N ARG A 45 -7.98 2.15 -2.48
CA ARG A 45 -8.12 3.59 -2.27
C ARG A 45 -8.38 3.94 -0.80
N LYS A 46 -9.26 3.20 -0.12
CA LYS A 46 -9.54 3.42 1.32
C LYS A 46 -8.27 3.29 2.16
N ILE A 47 -7.50 2.22 1.95
CA ILE A 47 -6.24 1.99 2.69
C ILE A 47 -5.23 3.11 2.39
N LYS A 48 -5.07 3.49 1.11
CA LYS A 48 -4.20 4.61 0.73
C LYS A 48 -4.57 5.88 1.49
N THR A 49 -5.86 6.25 1.52
CA THR A 49 -6.35 7.42 2.25
C THR A 49 -6.08 7.33 3.75
N ILE A 50 -6.21 6.14 4.36
CA ILE A 50 -5.90 5.94 5.77
C ILE A 50 -4.40 6.18 6.03
N ILE A 51 -3.52 5.60 5.21
CA ILE A 51 -2.07 5.78 5.35
C ILE A 51 -1.67 7.26 5.15
N ASP A 52 -2.23 7.92 4.13
CA ASP A 52 -2.01 9.35 3.88
C ASP A 52 -2.39 10.22 5.09
N LYS A 53 -3.54 9.93 5.72
CA LYS A 53 -3.99 10.63 6.93
C LYS A 53 -3.09 10.36 8.13
N SER A 54 -2.63 9.12 8.31
CA SER A 54 -1.71 8.78 9.40
C SER A 54 -0.38 9.50 9.27
N LYS A 55 0.20 9.53 8.06
CA LYS A 55 1.46 10.22 7.79
C LYS A 55 1.39 11.71 8.09
N ASN A 56 0.29 12.37 7.71
CA ASN A 56 0.08 13.79 7.98
C ASN A 56 -0.09 14.10 9.49
N ARG A 57 -0.63 13.14 10.27
CA ARG A 57 -0.78 13.27 11.72
C ARG A 57 0.56 13.11 12.46
N GLU A 58 1.48 12.31 11.95
CA GLU A 58 2.82 12.17 12.53
C GLU A 58 3.67 13.42 12.28
N GLU A 59 3.66 13.98 11.07
CA GLU A 59 4.37 15.25 10.77
C GLU A 59 3.83 16.42 11.62
N SER A 60 2.55 16.42 11.98
CA SER A 60 1.96 17.47 12.82
C SER A 60 2.36 17.40 14.30
N LYS A 61 2.91 16.26 14.76
CA LYS A 61 3.34 16.10 16.17
C LYS A 61 4.77 16.54 16.42
N GLU A 62 5.62 16.52 15.40
CA GLU A 62 7.03 16.94 15.51
C GLU A 62 7.19 18.47 15.53
N VAL A 63 6.16 19.23 15.12
CA VAL A 63 6.20 20.70 15.07
C VAL A 63 5.88 21.36 16.43
N PHE A 64 5.50 20.59 17.46
CA PHE A 64 5.05 21.12 18.76
C PHE A 64 6.11 21.06 19.88
N ILE A 65 7.39 21.19 19.54
CA ILE A 65 8.50 21.30 20.51
C ILE A 65 9.40 22.48 20.12
N LEU A 66 8.94 23.71 20.34
CA LEU A 66 9.78 24.92 20.43
C LEU A 66 9.18 25.86 21.49
#